data_AF-A0A971E668-F1
#
_entry.id   AF-A0A971E668-F1
#
_cell.length_a   1.000
_cell.length_b   1.000
_cell.length_c   1.000
_cell.angle_alpha   90.00
_cell.angle_beta   90.00
_cell.angle_gamma   90.00
#
_symmetry.space_group_name_H-M   'P 1'
#
loop_
_entity.id
_entity.type
_entity.pdbx_description
1 polymer ?
#
loop_
_entity_poly.entity_id
_entity_poly.type
_entity_poly.pdbx_seq_one_letter_code
_entity_poly.pdbx_strand_id
1 'polypeptide(L)'
;MRTATPRFRRVLIIGSWTFFLSAAFNFGSISALGSLSLLPSLSVLLLVVAVGIIFDVVGTAAAAAREDPFCAMASQRIPGAREALRIVHGADAVASFCNDVIGDICGTLSGAVVATIVFQIASSGVRSSMGSLNAVLVALTAAITVGGKAWGKGIAIHNYVAVLMTVGRLVRFFEQTLRLGPVINLFSRRKRSGRKGKARNDTDSRRR
;
A
#
# COMPACT_ATOMS: atom_id res chain seq x y z
N MET A 1 33.77 2.59 -15.11
CA MET A 1 32.78 1.80 -15.86
C MET A 1 31.60 1.47 -14.94
N ARG A 2 30.39 1.95 -15.28
CA ARG A 2 29.16 1.72 -14.53
C ARG A 2 28.74 0.26 -14.69
N THR A 3 28.70 -0.51 -13.61
CA THR A 3 28.19 -1.89 -13.61
C THR A 3 26.68 -1.86 -13.84
N ALA A 4 26.28 -2.11 -15.08
CA ALA A 4 24.91 -2.28 -15.49
C ALA A 4 24.46 -3.75 -15.30
N THR A 5 23.26 -3.90 -14.74
CA THR A 5 22.37 -5.10 -14.66
C THR A 5 22.51 -6.02 -13.42
N PRO A 6 21.39 -6.60 -12.91
CA PRO A 6 20.10 -6.80 -13.59
C PRO A 6 18.90 -6.23 -12.79
N ARG A 7 18.28 -5.16 -13.30
CA ARG A 7 16.92 -4.76 -12.89
C ARG A 7 15.96 -5.97 -12.97
N PHE A 8 16.18 -6.85 -13.94
CA PHE A 8 15.41 -8.08 -14.18
C PHE A 8 15.43 -9.09 -13.02
N ARG A 9 16.57 -9.27 -12.33
CA ARG A 9 16.66 -10.22 -11.19
C ARG A 9 15.86 -9.74 -9.99
N ARG A 10 15.80 -8.43 -9.74
CA ARG A 10 14.93 -7.85 -8.71
C ARG A 10 13.45 -7.98 -9.07
N VAL A 11 13.10 -7.74 -10.34
CA VAL A 11 11.74 -7.92 -10.84
C VAL A 11 11.29 -9.39 -10.70
N LEU A 12 12.12 -10.36 -11.08
CA LEU A 12 11.83 -11.79 -10.92
C LEU A 12 11.67 -12.22 -9.46
N ILE A 13 12.50 -11.69 -8.55
CA ILE A 13 12.41 -12.02 -7.13
C ILE A 13 11.14 -11.43 -6.52
N ILE A 14 10.83 -10.16 -6.80
CA ILE A 14 9.62 -9.50 -6.29
C ILE A 14 8.38 -10.19 -6.86
N GLY A 15 8.37 -10.50 -8.16
CA GLY A 15 7.28 -11.19 -8.85
C GLY A 15 7.05 -12.62 -8.37
N SER A 16 8.12 -13.39 -8.15
CA SER A 16 8.00 -14.73 -7.55
C SER A 16 7.44 -14.65 -6.12
N TRP A 17 7.95 -13.74 -5.30
CA TRP A 17 7.49 -13.61 -3.92
C TRP A 17 6.02 -13.17 -3.83
N THR A 18 5.60 -12.24 -4.69
CA THR A 18 4.19 -11.84 -4.80
C THR A 18 3.32 -12.97 -5.35
N PHE A 19 3.78 -13.74 -6.33
CA PHE A 19 3.05 -14.91 -6.82
C PHE A 19 2.79 -15.94 -5.72
N PHE A 20 3.83 -16.35 -4.98
CA PHE A 20 3.67 -17.35 -3.90
C PHE A 20 2.84 -16.80 -2.74
N LEU A 21 3.00 -15.53 -2.37
CA LEU A 21 2.21 -14.91 -1.31
C LEU A 21 0.73 -14.80 -1.73
N SER A 22 0.45 -14.35 -2.96
CA SER A 22 -0.89 -14.27 -3.50
C SER A 22 -1.53 -15.65 -3.64
N ALA A 23 -0.80 -16.66 -4.12
CA ALA A 23 -1.30 -18.02 -4.24
C ALA A 23 -1.67 -18.62 -2.87
N ALA A 24 -0.83 -18.42 -1.85
CA ALA A 24 -1.09 -18.89 -0.49
C ALA A 24 -2.31 -18.19 0.13
N PHE A 25 -2.41 -16.86 0.00
CA PHE A 25 -3.55 -16.09 0.50
C PHE A 25 -4.84 -16.43 -0.25
N ASN A 26 -4.78 -16.51 -1.57
CA ASN A 26 -5.94 -16.80 -2.42
C ASN A 26 -6.49 -18.20 -2.12
N PHE A 27 -5.63 -19.20 -1.97
CA PHE A 27 -6.04 -20.56 -1.60
C PHE A 27 -6.72 -20.61 -0.22
N GLY A 28 -6.16 -19.92 0.78
CA GLY A 28 -6.75 -19.82 2.12
C GLY A 28 -8.09 -19.09 2.14
N SER A 29 -8.18 -17.96 1.42
CA SER A 29 -9.40 -17.17 1.32
C SER A 29 -10.52 -17.93 0.61
N ILE A 30 -10.25 -18.57 -0.54
CA ILE A 30 -11.27 -19.35 -1.29
C ILE A 30 -11.79 -20.51 -0.45
N SER A 31 -10.91 -21.22 0.26
CA SER A 31 -11.30 -22.34 1.12
C SER A 31 -12.20 -21.87 2.28
N ALA A 32 -11.90 -20.72 2.88
CA ALA A 32 -12.75 -20.13 3.93
C ALA A 32 -14.08 -19.59 3.39
N LEU A 33 -14.09 -19.06 2.16
CA LEU A 33 -15.29 -18.54 1.48
C LEU A 33 -16.24 -19.65 1.00
N GLY A 34 -15.74 -20.86 0.72
CA GLY A 34 -16.56 -22.00 0.29
C GLY A 34 -17.60 -22.46 1.33
N SER A 35 -17.38 -22.17 2.61
CA SER A 35 -18.32 -22.45 3.72
C SER A 35 -19.26 -21.31 4.06
N LEU A 36 -19.11 -20.14 3.41
CA LEU A 36 -19.89 -18.95 3.70
C LEU A 36 -21.16 -18.90 2.83
N SER A 37 -22.26 -18.45 3.43
CA SER A 37 -23.49 -18.15 2.70
C SER A 37 -23.32 -16.93 1.77
N LEU A 38 -24.34 -16.65 0.95
CA LEU A 38 -24.29 -15.58 -0.06
C LEU A 38 -24.00 -14.19 0.54
N LEU A 39 -24.61 -13.85 1.68
CA LEU A 39 -24.43 -12.55 2.34
C LEU A 39 -22.97 -12.28 2.76
N PRO A 40 -22.30 -13.16 3.54
CA PRO A 40 -20.91 -12.94 3.93
C PRO A 40 -19.94 -13.00 2.74
N SER A 41 -20.26 -13.71 1.67
CA SER A 41 -19.43 -13.69 0.44
C SER A 41 -19.46 -12.31 -0.24
N LEU A 42 -20.63 -11.67 -0.30
CA LEU A 42 -20.77 -10.29 -0.80
C LEU A 42 -20.07 -9.28 0.10
N SER A 43 -20.09 -9.45 1.42
CA SER A 43 -19.39 -8.53 2.33
C SER A 43 -17.87 -8.63 2.17
N VAL A 44 -17.33 -9.83 1.97
CA VAL A 44 -15.90 -10.03 1.67
C VAL A 44 -15.53 -9.39 0.33
N LEU A 45 -16.35 -9.55 -0.71
CA LEU A 45 -16.12 -8.88 -2.00
C LEU A 45 -15.98 -7.37 -1.84
N LEU A 46 -16.93 -6.76 -1.13
CA LEU A 46 -16.96 -5.32 -0.90
C LEU A 46 -15.75 -4.87 -0.07
N LEU A 47 -15.35 -5.66 0.94
CA LEU A 47 -14.15 -5.39 1.73
C LEU A 47 -12.87 -5.41 0.87
N VAL A 48 -12.71 -6.41 0.00
CA VAL A 48 -11.54 -6.51 -0.89
C VAL A 48 -11.46 -5.31 -1.83
N VAL A 49 -12.58 -4.90 -2.42
CA VAL A 49 -12.66 -3.72 -3.29
C VAL A 49 -12.37 -2.44 -2.51
N ALA A 50 -12.94 -2.28 -1.31
CA ALA A 50 -12.72 -1.13 -0.45
C ALA A 50 -11.25 -0.98 -0.05
N VAL A 51 -10.60 -2.08 0.34
CA VAL A 51 -9.16 -2.12 0.62
C VAL A 51 -8.37 -1.67 -0.60
N GLY A 52 -8.68 -2.18 -1.80
CA GLY A 52 -8.02 -1.77 -3.04
C GLY A 52 -8.16 -0.27 -3.34
N ILE A 53 -9.33 0.32 -3.09
CA ILE A 53 -9.55 1.77 -3.25
C ILE A 53 -8.76 2.57 -2.22
N ILE A 54 -8.73 2.14 -0.95
CA ILE A 54 -7.97 2.84 0.10
C ILE A 54 -6.47 2.87 -0.24
N PHE A 55 -5.91 1.74 -0.68
CA PHE A 55 -4.52 1.69 -1.10
C PHE A 55 -4.24 2.53 -2.35
N ASP A 56 -5.16 2.58 -3.32
CA ASP A 56 -5.07 3.49 -4.47
C ASP A 56 -5.03 4.97 -4.04
N VAL A 57 -5.85 5.36 -3.06
CA VAL A 57 -5.84 6.72 -2.47
C VAL A 57 -4.50 7.01 -1.79
N VAL A 58 -3.91 6.04 -1.08
CA VAL A 58 -2.58 6.22 -0.45
C VAL A 58 -1.49 6.36 -1.51
N GLY A 59 -1.47 5.49 -2.53
CA GLY A 59 -0.48 5.53 -3.60
C GLY A 59 -0.56 6.82 -4.42
N THR A 60 -1.77 7.27 -4.75
CA THR A 60 -2.01 8.52 -5.46
C THR A 60 -1.70 9.75 -4.61
N ALA A 61 -2.00 9.73 -3.31
CA ALA A 61 -1.59 10.79 -2.38
C ALA A 61 -0.06 10.87 -2.25
N ALA A 62 0.63 9.73 -2.19
CA ALA A 62 2.09 9.66 -2.18
C ALA A 62 2.69 10.27 -3.45
N ALA A 63 2.15 9.92 -4.62
CA ALA A 63 2.60 10.45 -5.91
C ALA A 63 2.34 11.97 -6.06
N ALA A 64 1.26 12.49 -5.47
CA ALA A 64 0.92 13.92 -5.52
C ALA A 64 1.62 14.76 -4.44
N ALA A 65 2.31 14.13 -3.48
CA ALA A 65 2.82 14.82 -2.31
C ALA A 65 3.99 15.76 -2.61
N ARG A 66 3.99 16.92 -1.94
CA ARG A 66 5.12 17.85 -1.91
C ARG A 66 5.87 17.71 -0.58
N GLU A 67 7.19 17.81 -0.61
CA GLU A 67 8.04 17.63 0.58
C GLU A 67 7.92 18.76 1.62
N ASP A 68 7.73 20.00 1.16
CA ASP A 68 7.70 21.21 2.00
C ASP A 68 6.80 21.13 3.25
N PRO A 69 5.50 20.76 3.15
CA PRO A 69 4.63 20.66 4.32
C PRO A 69 5.14 19.63 5.33
N PHE A 70 5.68 18.49 4.87
CA PHE A 70 6.16 17.44 5.78
C PHE A 70 7.48 17.81 6.46
N CYS A 71 8.35 18.55 5.79
CA CYS A 71 9.60 19.04 6.39
C CYS A 71 9.30 20.04 7.51
N ALA A 72 8.36 20.97 7.30
CA ALA A 72 7.90 21.90 8.33
C ALA A 72 7.29 21.16 9.55
N MET A 73 6.41 20.19 9.30
CA MET A 73 5.77 19.38 10.35
C MET A 73 6.79 18.52 11.11
N ALA A 74 7.81 17.99 10.44
CA ALA A 74 8.89 17.22 11.07
C ALA A 74 9.80 18.09 11.95
N SER A 75 10.03 19.36 11.56
CA SER A 75 10.77 20.34 12.36
C SER A 75 10.04 20.69 13.66
N GLN A 76 8.71 20.86 13.58
CA GLN A 76 7.83 21.05 14.73
C GLN A 76 7.60 19.78 15.57
N ARG A 77 8.26 18.66 15.21
CA ARG A 77 8.16 17.35 15.89
C ARG A 77 6.73 16.82 15.99
N ILE A 78 5.91 17.07 14.97
CA ILE A 78 4.55 16.53 14.92
C ILE A 78 4.63 14.99 14.85
N PRO A 79 3.83 14.28 15.68
CA PRO A 79 3.82 12.83 15.71
C PRO A 79 3.44 12.22 14.35
N GLY A 80 4.29 11.35 13.79
CA GLY A 80 4.07 10.71 12.49
C GLY A 80 4.64 11.48 11.29
N ALA A 81 5.11 12.72 11.48
CA ALA A 81 5.61 13.55 10.38
C ALA A 81 6.94 13.05 9.80
N ARG A 82 7.79 12.44 10.63
CA ARG A 82 9.07 11.85 10.16
C ARG A 82 8.83 10.61 9.30
N GLU A 83 7.86 9.80 9.69
CA GLU A 83 7.46 8.59 8.99
C GLU A 83 6.75 8.96 7.67
N ALA A 84 5.85 9.95 7.70
CA ALA A 84 5.25 10.51 6.49
C ALA A 84 6.31 11.05 5.52
N LEU A 85 7.32 11.79 6.02
CA LEU A 85 8.42 12.29 5.19
C LEU A 85 9.25 11.15 4.56
N ARG A 86 9.42 10.01 5.25
CA ARG A 86 10.06 8.82 4.65
C ARG A 86 9.24 8.24 3.50
N ILE A 87 7.91 8.25 3.63
CA ILE A 87 6.99 7.79 2.57
C ILE A 87 7.11 8.72 1.36
N VAL A 88 7.15 10.04 1.57
CA VAL A 88 7.29 11.03 0.49
C VAL A 88 8.62 10.88 -0.25
N HIS A 89 9.74 10.70 0.46
CA HIS A 89 11.04 10.43 -0.20
C HIS A 89 11.07 9.12 -0.99
N GLY A 90 10.18 8.17 -0.67
CA GLY A 90 10.02 6.90 -1.37
C GLY A 90 8.73 6.82 -2.20
N ALA A 91 8.15 7.96 -2.57
CA ALA A 91 6.80 8.04 -3.14
C ALA A 91 6.61 7.13 -4.35
N ASP A 92 7.58 7.08 -5.28
CA ASP A 92 7.50 6.25 -6.49
C ASP A 92 7.36 4.75 -6.15
N ALA A 93 8.13 4.28 -5.17
CA ALA A 93 8.09 2.88 -4.75
C ALA A 93 6.78 2.54 -4.02
N VAL A 94 6.28 3.46 -3.20
CA VAL A 94 5.01 3.29 -2.47
C VAL A 94 3.83 3.34 -3.43
N ALA A 95 3.83 4.27 -4.37
CA ALA A 95 2.79 4.40 -5.37
C ALA A 95 2.71 3.15 -6.27
N SER A 96 3.83 2.65 -6.77
CA SER A 96 3.85 1.41 -7.55
C SER A 96 3.43 0.19 -6.72
N PHE A 97 3.88 0.08 -5.47
CA PHE A 97 3.45 -1.02 -4.60
C PHE A 97 1.93 -0.99 -4.31
N CYS A 98 1.39 0.17 -3.97
CA CYS A 98 -0.03 0.30 -3.65
C CYS A 98 -0.92 0.17 -4.89
N ASN A 99 -0.52 0.76 -6.02
CA ASN A 99 -1.34 0.78 -7.22
C ASN A 99 -1.22 -0.53 -8.01
N ASP A 100 0.00 -1.04 -8.17
CA ASP A 100 0.26 -2.21 -9.02
C ASP A 100 0.12 -3.49 -8.19
N VAL A 101 0.92 -3.68 -7.14
CA VAL A 101 0.93 -4.95 -6.40
C VAL A 101 -0.38 -5.16 -5.64
N ILE A 102 -0.79 -4.22 -4.80
CA ILE A 102 -2.04 -4.38 -4.03
C ILE A 102 -3.25 -4.30 -4.96
N GLY A 103 -3.21 -3.43 -5.98
CA GLY A 103 -4.27 -3.33 -6.98
C GLY A 103 -4.50 -4.64 -7.73
N ASP A 104 -3.45 -5.30 -8.20
CA ASP A 104 -3.54 -6.59 -8.90
C ASP A 104 -4.02 -7.71 -7.97
N ILE A 105 -3.60 -7.72 -6.71
CA ILE A 105 -4.07 -8.70 -5.71
C ILE A 105 -5.56 -8.51 -5.44
N CYS A 106 -6.01 -7.28 -5.19
CA CYS A 106 -7.42 -6.98 -4.98
C CYS A 106 -8.25 -7.29 -6.22
N GLY A 107 -7.74 -6.99 -7.42
CA GLY A 107 -8.40 -7.28 -8.70
C GLY A 107 -8.57 -8.79 -8.93
N THR A 108 -7.50 -9.57 -8.75
CA THR A 108 -7.55 -11.03 -8.94
C THR A 108 -8.39 -11.72 -7.86
N LEU A 109 -8.27 -11.30 -6.59
CA LEU A 109 -9.04 -11.83 -5.49
C LEU A 109 -10.53 -11.51 -5.63
N SER A 110 -10.89 -10.27 -5.98
CA SER A 110 -12.30 -9.90 -6.21
C SER A 110 -12.92 -10.70 -7.37
N GLY A 111 -12.18 -10.94 -8.45
CA GLY A 111 -12.63 -11.81 -9.54
C GLY A 111 -12.91 -13.25 -9.09
N ALA A 112 -12.03 -13.83 -8.27
CA ALA A 112 -12.23 -15.17 -7.71
C ALA A 112 -13.44 -15.23 -6.75
N VAL A 113 -13.64 -14.19 -5.94
CA VAL A 113 -14.81 -14.08 -5.05
C VAL A 113 -16.09 -13.95 -5.86
N VAL A 114 -16.12 -13.15 -6.92
CA VAL A 114 -17.28 -13.02 -7.82
C VAL A 114 -17.64 -14.37 -8.44
N ALA A 115 -16.66 -15.13 -8.95
CA ALA A 115 -16.90 -16.46 -9.50
C ALA A 115 -17.51 -17.42 -8.46
N THR A 116 -17.03 -17.36 -7.21
CA THR A 116 -17.55 -18.15 -6.10
C THR A 116 -19.00 -17.78 -5.77
N ILE A 117 -19.32 -16.48 -5.73
CA ILE A 117 -20.69 -15.98 -5.51
C ILE A 117 -21.63 -16.44 -6.63
N VAL A 118 -21.20 -16.35 -7.89
CA VAL A 118 -21.98 -16.82 -9.04
C VAL A 118 -22.27 -18.31 -8.93
N PHE A 119 -21.29 -19.11 -8.54
CA PHE A 119 -21.46 -20.56 -8.34
C PHE A 119 -22.50 -20.86 -7.25
N GLN A 120 -22.44 -20.15 -6.12
CA GLN A 120 -23.43 -20.29 -5.05
C GLN A 120 -24.85 -19.91 -5.52
N ILE A 121 -25.00 -18.80 -6.25
CA ILE A 121 -26.31 -18.38 -6.81
C ILE A 121 -26.83 -19.42 -7.81
N ALA A 122 -25.97 -19.92 -8.70
CA ALA A 122 -26.35 -20.94 -9.67
C ALA A 122 -26.81 -22.24 -8.97
N SER A 123 -26.15 -22.64 -7.89
CA SER A 123 -26.52 -23.82 -7.09
C SER A 123 -27.84 -23.66 -6.32
N SER A 124 -28.29 -22.41 -6.08
CA SER A 124 -29.56 -22.11 -5.39
C SER A 124 -30.82 -22.20 -6.27
N GLY A 125 -30.69 -22.66 -7.53
CA GLY A 125 -31.84 -22.99 -8.40
C GLY A 125 -32.32 -21.85 -9.29
N VAL A 126 -31.61 -20.72 -9.35
CA VAL A 126 -31.91 -19.62 -10.28
C VAL A 126 -31.61 -20.07 -11.71
N ARG A 127 -32.66 -20.14 -12.56
CA ARG A 127 -32.60 -20.52 -13.98
C ARG A 127 -32.07 -19.38 -14.86
N SER A 128 -31.04 -18.67 -14.44
CA SER A 128 -30.34 -17.70 -15.28
C SER A 128 -29.10 -18.36 -15.87
N SER A 129 -28.71 -17.97 -17.08
CA SER A 129 -27.47 -18.48 -17.66
C SER A 129 -26.29 -18.04 -16.80
N MET A 130 -25.53 -18.99 -16.25
CA MET A 130 -24.41 -18.75 -15.34
C MET A 130 -23.42 -17.70 -15.89
N GLY A 131 -23.24 -17.67 -17.21
CA GLY A 131 -22.42 -16.67 -17.90
C GLY A 131 -22.95 -15.23 -17.80
N SER A 132 -24.27 -15.02 -17.88
CA SER A 132 -24.85 -13.67 -17.78
C SER A 132 -24.75 -13.12 -16.36
N LEU A 133 -25.01 -13.95 -15.34
CA LEU A 133 -24.84 -13.57 -13.94
C LEU A 133 -23.40 -13.20 -13.60
N ASN A 134 -22.43 -13.99 -14.09
CA ASN A 134 -21.02 -13.68 -13.93
C ASN A 134 -20.66 -12.35 -14.58
N ALA A 135 -21.06 -12.14 -15.84
CA ALA A 135 -20.77 -10.91 -16.57
C ALA A 135 -21.33 -9.68 -15.84
N VAL A 136 -22.57 -9.75 -15.35
CA VAL A 136 -23.21 -8.64 -14.62
C VAL A 136 -22.48 -8.37 -13.30
N LEU A 137 -22.15 -9.40 -12.51
CA LEU A 137 -21.46 -9.22 -11.24
C LEU A 137 -20.03 -8.70 -11.42
N VAL A 138 -19.30 -9.19 -12.42
CA VAL A 138 -17.97 -8.67 -12.76
C VAL A 138 -18.06 -7.21 -13.22
N ALA A 139 -19.02 -6.88 -14.08
CA ALA A 139 -19.23 -5.51 -14.57
C ALA A 139 -19.61 -4.55 -13.42
N LEU A 140 -20.49 -4.97 -12.51
CA LEU A 140 -20.86 -4.19 -11.33
C LEU A 140 -19.65 -3.96 -10.41
N THR A 141 -18.87 -5.01 -10.15
CA THR A 141 -17.66 -4.93 -9.34
C THR A 141 -16.63 -4.00 -9.98
N ALA A 142 -16.44 -4.07 -11.30
CA ALA A 142 -15.57 -3.17 -12.05
C ALA A 142 -16.05 -1.72 -11.97
N ALA A 143 -17.35 -1.47 -12.15
CA ALA A 143 -17.93 -0.13 -12.05
C ALA A 143 -17.72 0.48 -10.66
N ILE A 144 -17.95 -0.28 -9.59
CA ILE A 144 -17.71 0.15 -8.21
C ILE A 144 -16.22 0.43 -7.99
N THR A 145 -15.34 -0.45 -8.48
CA THR A 145 -13.89 -0.31 -8.30
C THR A 145 -13.35 0.92 -9.02
N VAL A 146 -13.69 1.09 -10.30
CA VAL A 146 -13.21 2.22 -11.12
C VAL A 146 -13.83 3.53 -10.66
N GLY A 147 -15.14 3.55 -10.38
CA GLY A 147 -15.84 4.72 -9.85
C GLY A 147 -15.33 5.16 -8.48
N GLY A 148 -15.10 4.19 -7.58
CA GLY A 148 -14.55 4.44 -6.25
C GLY A 148 -13.13 5.00 -6.30
N LYS A 149 -12.26 4.47 -7.18
CA LYS A 149 -10.92 5.03 -7.41
C LYS A 149 -10.97 6.45 -7.97
N ALA A 150 -11.85 6.72 -8.92
CA ALA A 150 -12.01 8.06 -9.49
C ALA A 150 -12.41 9.10 -8.42
N TRP A 151 -13.36 8.74 -7.56
CA TRP A 151 -13.76 9.57 -6.44
C TRP A 151 -12.62 9.75 -5.41
N GLY A 152 -11.93 8.66 -5.06
CA GLY A 152 -10.83 8.67 -4.11
C GLY A 152 -9.64 9.54 -4.54
N LYS A 153 -9.32 9.58 -5.83
CA LYS A 153 -8.23 10.41 -6.37
C LYS A 153 -8.43 11.91 -6.10
N GLY A 154 -9.67 12.40 -6.20
CA GLY A 154 -9.96 13.80 -5.89
C GLY A 154 -9.61 14.15 -4.43
N ILE A 155 -9.96 13.26 -3.50
CA ILE A 155 -9.63 13.40 -2.08
C ILE A 155 -8.13 13.26 -1.84
N ALA A 156 -7.48 12.31 -2.51
CA ALA A 156 -6.05 12.06 -2.40
C ALA A 156 -5.23 13.30 -2.78
N ILE A 157 -5.58 13.96 -3.88
CA ILE A 157 -4.83 15.11 -4.41
C ILE A 157 -5.11 16.38 -3.59
N HIS A 158 -6.35 16.63 -3.16
CA HIS A 158 -6.66 17.84 -2.39
C HIS A 158 -6.21 17.73 -0.92
N ASN A 159 -6.17 16.51 -0.36
CA ASN A 159 -5.91 16.28 1.06
C ASN A 159 -4.74 15.32 1.32
N TYR A 160 -3.75 15.28 0.41
CA TYR A 160 -2.59 14.37 0.49
C TYR A 160 -1.85 14.48 1.83
N VAL A 161 -1.77 15.68 2.41
CA VAL A 161 -1.13 15.91 3.71
C VAL A 161 -1.82 15.12 4.81
N ALA A 162 -3.16 15.18 4.89
CA ALA A 162 -3.92 14.45 5.91
C ALA A 162 -3.83 12.93 5.70
N VAL A 163 -3.93 12.46 4.45
CA VAL A 163 -3.82 11.04 4.11
C VAL A 163 -2.45 10.50 4.54
N LEU A 164 -1.37 11.12 4.09
CA LEU A 164 -0.01 10.66 4.38
C LEU A 164 0.38 10.85 5.85
N MET A 165 -0.15 11.86 6.54
CA MET A 165 0.04 11.99 7.99
C MET A 165 -0.69 10.89 8.77
N THR A 166 -1.83 10.41 8.27
CA THR A 166 -2.55 9.27 8.87
C THR A 166 -1.76 7.98 8.66
N VAL A 167 -1.26 7.75 7.45
CA VAL A 167 -0.39 6.60 7.15
C VAL A 167 0.91 6.68 7.95
N GLY A 168 1.54 7.85 8.05
CA GLY A 168 2.75 8.06 8.86
C GLY A 168 2.53 7.80 10.35
N ARG A 169 1.37 8.20 10.89
CA ARG A 169 0.96 7.86 12.26
C ARG A 169 0.72 6.36 12.43
N LEU A 170 0.09 5.71 11.46
CA LEU A 170 -0.13 4.25 11.47
C LEU A 170 1.21 3.50 11.47
N VAL A 171 2.14 3.88 10.58
CA VAL A 171 3.49 3.30 10.53
C VAL A 171 4.21 3.50 11.86
N ARG A 172 4.15 4.69 12.44
CA ARG A 172 4.73 4.95 13.76
C ARG A 172 4.10 4.09 14.86
N PHE A 173 2.79 3.91 14.81
CA PHE A 173 2.07 3.06 15.75
C PHE A 173 2.48 1.59 15.61
N PHE A 174 2.64 1.09 14.38
CA PHE A 174 3.17 -0.25 14.11
C PHE A 174 4.63 -0.38 14.57
N GLU A 175 5.50 0.60 14.33
CA GLU A 175 6.88 0.60 14.83
C GLU A 175 6.95 0.57 16.37
N GLN A 176 6.04 1.29 17.04
CA GLN A 176 5.93 1.30 18.50
C GLN A 176 5.36 -0.02 19.05
N THR A 177 4.36 -0.57 18.38
CA THR A 177 3.68 -1.81 18.78
C THR A 177 4.56 -3.04 18.53
N LEU A 178 5.30 -3.11 17.42
CA LEU A 178 6.21 -4.22 17.09
C LEU A 178 7.57 -4.16 17.83
N ARG A 179 7.82 -3.20 18.73
CA ARG A 179 9.07 -3.09 19.53
C ARG A 179 10.38 -3.17 18.72
N LEU A 180 10.41 -2.80 17.44
CA LEU A 180 11.65 -2.61 16.67
C LEU A 180 12.36 -1.27 16.99
N GLY A 181 11.80 -0.48 17.91
CA GLY A 181 12.33 0.80 18.38
C GLY A 181 13.79 0.81 18.89
N PRO A 182 14.33 -0.22 19.58
CA PRO A 182 15.73 -0.20 20.05
C PRO A 182 16.74 -0.43 18.92
N VAL A 183 16.41 -1.29 17.95
CA VAL A 183 17.33 -1.74 16.89
C VAL A 183 17.60 -0.61 15.88
N ILE A 184 16.57 0.17 15.54
CA ILE A 184 16.67 1.31 14.62
C ILE A 184 17.32 2.52 15.31
N ASN A 185 17.07 2.74 16.60
CA ASN A 185 17.73 3.83 17.36
C ASN A 185 19.25 3.62 17.48
N LEU A 186 19.73 2.37 17.50
CA LEU A 186 21.15 2.05 17.52
C LEU A 186 21.86 2.53 16.22
N PHE A 187 21.22 2.34 15.07
CA PHE A 187 21.74 2.81 13.78
C PHE A 187 21.71 4.34 13.63
N SER A 188 20.67 5.00 14.16
CA SER A 188 20.53 6.46 14.08
C SER A 188 21.55 7.20 14.96
N ARG A 189 21.98 6.62 16.09
CA ARG A 189 23.03 7.20 16.94
C ARG A 189 24.40 7.27 16.24
N ARG A 190 24.71 6.34 15.34
CA ARG A 190 26.01 6.30 14.64
C ARG A 190 26.18 7.45 13.63
N LYS A 191 25.11 7.92 12.99
CA LYS A 191 25.17 9.00 11.99
C LYS A 191 25.27 10.40 12.59
N ARG A 192 24.90 10.59 13.87
CA ARG A 192 24.97 11.89 14.56
C ARG A 192 26.38 12.19 15.13
N SER A 193 27.20 11.17 15.36
CA SER A 193 28.58 11.32 15.86
C SER A 193 29.55 11.83 14.78
N GLY A 194 29.34 11.47 13.51
CA GLY A 194 30.21 11.91 12.40
C GLY A 194 30.12 13.39 12.01
N ARG A 195 29.10 14.13 12.48
CA ARG A 195 28.91 15.56 12.13
C ARG A 195 29.48 16.53 13.16
N LYS A 196 29.84 16.07 14.37
CA LYS A 196 30.51 16.89 15.39
C LYS A 196 32.03 16.96 15.24
N GLY A 197 32.64 16.07 14.46
CA GLY A 197 34.09 16.06 14.21
C GLY A 197 34.59 17.07 13.17
N LYS A 198 33.71 17.58 12.28
CA LYS A 198 34.13 18.47 11.18
C LYS A 198 34.04 19.97 11.50
N ALA A 199 33.34 20.35 12.57
CA ALA A 199 33.17 21.77 12.94
C ALA A 199 34.27 22.33 13.86
N ARG A 200 35.27 21.52 14.24
CA ARG A 200 36.34 21.95 15.16
C ARG A 200 37.70 22.21 14.47
N ASN A 201 37.81 21.94 13.17
CA ASN A 201 39.07 22.11 12.42
C ASN A 201 39.15 23.37 11.55
N ASP A 202 38.06 24.14 11.41
CA ASP A 202 38.06 25.39 10.62
C ASP A 202 38.30 26.65 11.46
N THR A 203 38.44 26.52 12.78
CA THR A 203 38.70 27.67 13.67
C THR A 203 40.17 27.85 14.05
N ASP A 204 41.05 26.91 13.71
CA ASP A 204 42.47 26.95 14.08
C ASP A 204 43.42 27.32 12.92
N SER A 205 42.94 27.26 11.67
CA SER A 205 43.73 27.63 10.47
C SER A 205 43.63 29.12 10.10
N ARG A 206 42.95 29.95 10.90
CA ARG A 206 42.93 31.43 10.76
C ARG A 206 43.73 32.15 11.84
N ARG A 207 44.51 31.43 12.64
CA ARG A 207 45.44 31.99 13.63
C ARG A 207 46.83 31.38 13.50
N ARG A 208 47.42 31.41 12.30
CA ARG A 208 48.87 31.41 12.09
C ARG A 208 49.19 32.22 10.85
#